data_AF-A0A1K1Q285-F1
#
_entry.id   AF-A0A1K1Q285-F1
#
_cell.length_a   1.000
_cell.length_b   1.000
_cell.length_c   1.000
_cell.angle_alpha   90.00
_cell.angle_beta   90.00
_cell.angle_gamma   90.00
#
_symmetry.space_group_name_H-M   'P 1'
#
loop_
_entity.id
_entity.type
_entity.pdbx_description
1 polymer ?
#
loop_
_entity_poly.entity_id
_entity_poly.type
_entity_poly.pdbx_seq_one_letter_code
_entity_poly.pdbx_strand_id
1 'polypeptide(L)'
;MKGTRHIVVSNREAKFHVDLYRNITIVRGDSGTGKTTLFDMIADLTRLGDKSGINIASDKKCVALIDTDWRNQLSNTTDSVVFIDEGFEPIRSEEFAKVIRNTDNYYVIFCRENLHELPYSVDEIYKIKTSGKYHKFEKIYKSNDKHLYSMNGRYGNTKNVSILLTEDSHSGLQFFENYFKNSEVKCFSSGSNSAIFNWLSEHKNDKIFVVADGAAFGSEIDRVLKLRTSASSNFILCLPESFEWLILNSGLIKGEKISEILENPSDYIESGEFFSWENVFTDLLIKNTAGTPFQYSKSSINEIYLIEANSRKIIEEIYSI
;
A
#
# COMPACT_ATOMS: atom_id res chain seq x y z
N MET A 1 -12.30 11.94 -0.68
CA MET A 1 -12.69 11.52 0.68
C MET A 1 -11.46 11.39 1.61
N LYS A 2 -11.64 11.69 2.91
CA LYS A 2 -10.66 11.46 4.01
C LYS A 2 -11.19 10.49 5.06
N GLY A 3 -10.27 9.90 5.81
CA GLY A 3 -10.51 9.15 7.05
C GLY A 3 -10.85 7.69 6.84
N THR A 4 -10.81 6.94 7.93
CA THR A 4 -11.21 5.51 7.93
C THR A 4 -12.71 5.39 7.70
N ARG A 5 -13.14 4.50 6.79
CA ARG A 5 -14.56 4.24 6.50
C ARG A 5 -14.99 2.93 7.16
N HIS A 6 -15.99 3.00 8.02
CA HIS A 6 -16.55 1.82 8.70
C HIS A 6 -17.88 1.44 8.05
N ILE A 7 -17.92 0.24 7.46
CA ILE A 7 -19.05 -0.22 6.65
C ILE A 7 -19.54 -1.54 7.21
N VAL A 8 -20.84 -1.59 7.53
CA VAL A 8 -21.54 -2.83 7.88
C VAL A 8 -22.64 -3.08 6.86
N VAL A 9 -22.55 -4.21 6.16
CA VAL A 9 -23.53 -4.64 5.15
C VAL A 9 -24.16 -5.93 5.63
N SER A 10 -25.49 -6.01 5.72
CA SER A 10 -26.14 -7.21 6.25
C SER A 10 -27.52 -7.49 5.66
N ASN A 11 -27.84 -8.78 5.58
CA ASN A 11 -29.19 -9.28 5.35
C ASN A 11 -29.48 -10.41 6.37
N ARG A 12 -30.48 -11.25 6.10
CA ARG A 12 -30.84 -12.37 6.97
C ARG A 12 -29.72 -13.42 7.10
N GLU A 13 -28.94 -13.62 6.04
CA GLU A 13 -28.01 -14.74 5.88
C GLU A 13 -26.55 -14.36 6.15
N ALA A 14 -26.16 -13.12 5.90
CA ALA A 14 -24.78 -12.65 6.00
C ALA A 14 -24.69 -11.26 6.63
N LYS A 15 -23.59 -11.01 7.34
CA LYS A 15 -23.20 -9.72 7.90
C LYS A 15 -21.71 -9.49 7.69
N PHE A 16 -21.37 -8.47 6.92
CA PHE A 16 -20.01 -8.04 6.63
C PHE A 16 -19.66 -6.82 7.47
N HIS A 17 -18.47 -6.83 8.07
CA HIS A 17 -17.82 -5.67 8.69
C HIS A 17 -16.54 -5.36 7.92
N VAL A 18 -16.45 -4.14 7.40
CA VAL A 18 -15.34 -3.69 6.57
C VAL A 18 -14.85 -2.35 7.09
N ASP A 19 -13.55 -2.25 7.35
CA ASP A 19 -12.86 -1.00 7.67
C ASP A 19 -11.92 -0.69 6.51
N LEU A 20 -12.07 0.49 5.90
CA LEU A 20 -11.25 0.94 4.78
C LEU A 20 -10.37 2.11 5.22
N TYR A 21 -9.06 1.97 5.08
CA TYR A 21 -8.09 2.99 5.52
C TYR A 21 -7.56 3.85 4.38
N ARG A 22 -7.58 3.33 3.15
CA ARG A 22 -7.15 4.03 1.94
C ARG A 22 -8.20 3.99 0.84
N ASN A 23 -7.94 4.78 -0.19
CA ASN A 23 -8.77 4.89 -1.38
C ASN A 23 -8.83 3.61 -2.22
N ILE A 24 -7.84 2.72 -2.17
CA ILE A 24 -7.87 1.45 -2.92
C ILE A 24 -7.66 0.28 -1.97
N THR A 25 -8.64 -0.61 -1.93
CA THR A 25 -8.63 -1.86 -1.16
C THR A 25 -8.85 -3.04 -2.10
N ILE A 26 -7.91 -3.99 -2.10
CA ILE A 26 -7.98 -5.21 -2.92
C ILE A 26 -8.43 -6.38 -2.05
N VAL A 27 -9.46 -7.08 -2.46
CA VAL A 27 -10.00 -8.25 -1.76
C VAL A 27 -9.78 -9.50 -2.61
N ARG A 28 -8.82 -10.33 -2.18
CA ARG A 28 -8.46 -11.60 -2.82
C ARG A 28 -9.04 -12.80 -2.06
N GLY A 29 -9.04 -13.96 -2.71
CA GLY A 29 -9.31 -15.26 -2.08
C GLY A 29 -10.02 -16.22 -3.02
N ASP A 30 -10.18 -17.46 -2.58
CA ASP A 30 -10.80 -18.51 -3.37
C ASP A 30 -12.31 -18.30 -3.56
N SER A 31 -12.91 -19.10 -4.45
CA SER A 31 -14.36 -19.14 -4.65
C SER A 31 -15.08 -19.51 -3.34
N GLY A 32 -16.29 -18.96 -3.14
CA GLY A 32 -17.11 -19.27 -1.95
C GLY A 32 -16.70 -18.58 -0.65
N THR A 33 -15.80 -17.59 -0.71
CA THR A 33 -15.35 -16.81 0.47
C THR A 33 -16.27 -15.64 0.85
N GLY A 34 -17.35 -15.39 0.09
CA GLY A 34 -18.32 -14.32 0.34
C GLY A 34 -18.05 -13.00 -0.42
N LYS A 35 -17.06 -12.96 -1.32
CA LYS A 35 -16.77 -11.78 -2.16
C LYS A 35 -17.96 -11.41 -3.05
N THR A 36 -18.41 -12.36 -3.87
CA THR A 36 -19.58 -12.21 -4.74
C THR A 36 -20.83 -11.88 -3.94
N THR A 37 -21.04 -12.52 -2.79
CA THR A 37 -22.16 -12.21 -1.88
C THR A 37 -22.14 -10.75 -1.43
N LEU A 38 -20.98 -10.21 -1.02
CA LEU A 38 -20.87 -8.81 -0.62
C LEU A 38 -21.11 -7.88 -1.82
N PHE A 39 -20.53 -8.18 -2.99
CA PHE A 39 -20.76 -7.39 -4.19
C PHE A 39 -22.23 -7.36 -4.60
N ASP A 40 -22.87 -8.53 -4.68
CA ASP A 40 -24.28 -8.69 -5.05
C ASP A 40 -25.18 -7.91 -4.09
N MET A 41 -24.87 -7.93 -2.79
CA MET A 41 -25.60 -7.13 -1.81
C MET A 41 -25.49 -5.62 -2.10
N ILE A 42 -24.29 -5.13 -2.42
CA ILE A 42 -24.13 -3.71 -2.78
C ILE A 42 -24.79 -3.41 -4.14
N ALA A 43 -24.78 -4.34 -5.09
CA ALA A 43 -25.41 -4.19 -6.39
C ALA A 43 -26.94 -4.12 -6.29
N ASP A 44 -27.56 -4.99 -5.48
CA ASP A 44 -28.99 -4.96 -5.21
C ASP A 44 -29.40 -3.67 -4.51
N LEU A 45 -28.62 -3.22 -3.52
CA LEU A 45 -28.82 -1.93 -2.88
C LEU A 45 -28.71 -0.77 -3.89
N THR A 46 -27.74 -0.83 -4.82
CA THR A 46 -27.53 0.19 -5.85
C THR A 46 -28.72 0.28 -6.81
N ARG A 47 -29.33 -0.86 -7.18
CA ARG A 47 -30.46 -0.93 -8.12
C ARG A 47 -31.81 -0.62 -7.48
N LEU A 48 -32.03 -1.13 -6.27
CA LEU A 48 -33.36 -1.18 -5.64
C LEU A 48 -33.49 -0.26 -4.42
N GLY A 49 -32.38 0.28 -3.92
CA GLY A 49 -32.36 1.05 -2.67
C GLY A 49 -32.96 0.24 -1.51
N ASP A 50 -33.85 0.86 -0.75
CA ASP A 50 -34.51 0.26 0.41
C ASP A 50 -35.31 -1.01 0.08
N LYS A 51 -35.72 -1.20 -1.18
CA LYS A 51 -36.46 -2.39 -1.61
C LYS A 51 -35.59 -3.65 -1.74
N SER A 52 -34.26 -3.51 -1.63
CA SER A 52 -33.32 -4.64 -1.67
C SER A 52 -33.42 -5.58 -0.47
N GLY A 53 -33.96 -5.10 0.67
CA GLY A 53 -33.94 -5.85 1.94
C GLY A 53 -32.56 -5.91 2.60
N ILE A 54 -31.62 -5.09 2.14
CA ILE A 54 -30.24 -5.02 2.63
C ILE A 54 -30.10 -3.86 3.58
N ASN A 55 -29.56 -4.14 4.76
CA ASN A 55 -29.24 -3.12 5.76
C ASN A 55 -27.79 -2.70 5.58
N ILE A 56 -27.58 -1.40 5.40
CA ILE A 56 -26.25 -0.80 5.33
C ILE A 56 -26.08 0.23 6.44
N ALA A 57 -24.98 0.16 7.16
CA ALA A 57 -24.52 1.21 8.06
C ALA A 57 -23.15 1.68 7.57
N SER A 58 -23.11 2.91 7.07
CA SER A 58 -21.93 3.56 6.52
C SER A 58 -22.16 5.07 6.60
N ASP A 59 -21.10 5.83 6.83
CA ASP A 59 -21.14 7.30 6.79
C ASP A 59 -21.07 7.84 5.35
N LYS A 60 -20.79 6.96 4.38
CA LYS A 60 -20.68 7.27 2.95
C LYS A 60 -21.56 6.34 2.13
N LYS A 61 -22.01 6.82 0.96
CA LYS A 61 -22.79 6.01 0.04
C LYS A 61 -21.94 4.85 -0.48
N CYS A 62 -22.47 3.63 -0.45
CA CYS A 62 -21.84 2.48 -1.08
C CYS A 62 -22.54 2.15 -2.39
N VAL A 63 -21.76 2.03 -3.47
CA VAL A 63 -22.27 1.87 -4.84
C VAL A 63 -21.52 0.74 -5.52
N ALA A 64 -22.22 -0.15 -6.21
CA ALA A 64 -21.59 -1.15 -7.06
C ALA A 64 -21.40 -0.56 -8.46
N LEU A 65 -20.21 -0.75 -9.05
CA LEU A 65 -19.95 -0.43 -10.44
C LEU A 65 -20.56 -1.54 -11.31
N ILE A 66 -21.71 -1.26 -11.90
CA ILE A 66 -22.54 -2.25 -12.64
C ILE A 66 -22.94 -1.77 -14.03
N ASP A 67 -22.74 -0.49 -14.35
CA ASP A 67 -23.09 0.06 -15.65
C ASP A 67 -22.04 -0.31 -16.70
N THR A 68 -22.51 -0.56 -17.93
CA THR A 68 -21.63 -0.72 -19.07
C THR A 68 -20.92 0.60 -19.38
N ASP A 69 -21.60 1.74 -19.20
CA ASP A 69 -20.99 3.06 -19.22
C ASP A 69 -20.42 3.44 -17.83
N TRP A 70 -19.45 2.65 -17.41
CA TRP A 70 -18.77 2.82 -16.13
C TRP A 70 -18.12 4.20 -15.96
N ARG A 71 -17.72 4.86 -17.08
CA ARG A 71 -17.13 6.20 -17.05
C ARG A 71 -18.16 7.22 -16.58
N ASN A 72 -19.34 7.20 -17.19
CA ASN A 72 -20.42 8.06 -16.77
C ASN A 72 -20.84 7.75 -15.32
N GLN A 73 -20.94 6.46 -14.96
CA GLN A 73 -21.26 6.08 -13.58
C GLN A 73 -20.24 6.64 -12.57
N LEU A 74 -18.93 6.49 -12.83
CA LEU A 74 -17.89 7.02 -11.94
C LEU A 74 -17.88 8.55 -11.92
N SER A 75 -18.09 9.23 -13.04
CA SER A 75 -18.11 10.69 -13.09
C SER A 75 -19.26 11.31 -12.28
N ASN A 76 -20.36 10.57 -12.10
CA ASN A 76 -21.51 10.96 -11.29
C ASN A 76 -21.46 10.39 -9.87
N THR A 77 -20.39 9.65 -9.52
CA THR A 77 -20.21 9.07 -8.20
C THR A 77 -19.11 9.84 -7.49
N THR A 78 -19.48 10.59 -6.47
CA THR A 78 -18.55 11.39 -5.66
C THR A 78 -18.69 11.04 -4.19
N ASP A 79 -17.62 11.22 -3.43
CA ASP A 79 -17.58 11.04 -1.97
C ASP A 79 -18.24 9.71 -1.51
N SER A 80 -17.94 8.63 -2.25
CA SER A 80 -18.59 7.33 -2.11
C SER A 80 -17.59 6.18 -1.98
N VAL A 81 -18.07 5.01 -1.56
CA VAL A 81 -17.33 3.74 -1.59
C VAL A 81 -17.85 2.92 -2.76
N VAL A 82 -17.01 2.72 -3.76
CA VAL A 82 -17.31 2.01 -5.00
C VAL A 82 -16.82 0.57 -4.90
N PHE A 83 -17.73 -0.38 -5.05
CA PHE A 83 -17.46 -1.81 -5.09
C PHE A 83 -17.36 -2.28 -6.54
N ILE A 84 -16.33 -3.06 -6.85
CA ILE A 84 -16.05 -3.54 -8.21
C ILE A 84 -15.80 -5.05 -8.16
N ASP A 85 -16.54 -5.79 -8.97
CA ASP A 85 -16.43 -7.25 -9.06
C ASP A 85 -15.27 -7.72 -9.94
N GLU A 86 -14.86 -8.98 -9.74
CA GLU A 86 -13.78 -9.64 -10.47
C GLU A 86 -14.06 -9.69 -11.99
N GLY A 87 -15.34 -9.71 -12.40
CA GLY A 87 -15.73 -9.71 -13.82
C GLY A 87 -15.59 -8.36 -14.54
N PHE A 88 -15.20 -7.28 -13.86
CA PHE A 88 -15.08 -5.95 -14.48
C PHE A 88 -13.76 -5.80 -15.25
N GLU A 89 -13.75 -6.24 -16.51
CA GLU A 89 -12.57 -6.26 -17.38
C GLU A 89 -11.77 -4.94 -17.46
N PRO A 90 -12.40 -3.73 -17.53
CA PRO A 90 -11.65 -2.48 -17.63
C PRO A 90 -10.72 -2.18 -16.44
N ILE A 91 -10.87 -2.88 -15.31
CA ILE A 91 -10.05 -2.68 -14.11
C ILE A 91 -8.54 -2.82 -14.34
N ARG A 92 -8.16 -3.57 -15.38
CA ARG A 92 -6.78 -3.82 -15.78
C ARG A 92 -6.19 -2.73 -16.67
N SER A 93 -7.00 -1.80 -17.14
CA SER A 93 -6.58 -0.80 -18.12
C SER A 93 -5.93 0.41 -17.48
N GLU A 94 -4.95 1.00 -18.17
CA GLU A 94 -4.43 2.32 -17.85
C GLU A 94 -5.54 3.39 -17.80
N GLU A 95 -6.56 3.23 -18.64
CA GLU A 95 -7.68 4.16 -18.70
C GLU A 95 -8.46 4.17 -17.39
N PHE A 96 -8.80 3.00 -16.85
CA PHE A 96 -9.46 2.89 -15.56
C PHE A 96 -8.61 3.52 -14.45
N ALA A 97 -7.31 3.22 -14.42
CA ALA A 97 -6.39 3.84 -13.47
C ALA A 97 -6.36 5.38 -13.59
N LYS A 98 -6.35 5.92 -14.80
CA LYS A 98 -6.42 7.37 -15.07
C LYS A 98 -7.74 7.98 -14.60
N VAL A 99 -8.87 7.29 -14.75
CA VAL A 99 -10.18 7.79 -14.30
C VAL A 99 -10.22 7.85 -12.77
N ILE A 100 -9.93 6.75 -12.07
CA ILE A 100 -10.09 6.70 -10.61
C ILE A 100 -9.12 7.64 -9.87
N ARG A 101 -7.95 7.93 -10.46
CA ARG A 101 -6.99 8.95 -9.98
C ARG A 101 -7.60 10.33 -9.79
N ASN A 102 -8.62 10.65 -10.57
CA ASN A 102 -9.26 11.96 -10.60
C ASN A 102 -10.63 11.95 -9.90
N THR A 103 -10.84 11.00 -8.98
CA THR A 103 -12.07 10.90 -8.20
C THR A 103 -11.79 11.01 -6.71
N ASP A 104 -12.81 11.35 -5.94
CA ASP A 104 -12.76 11.48 -4.49
C ASP A 104 -13.33 10.24 -3.77
N ASN A 105 -13.38 9.10 -4.45
CA ASN A 105 -14.00 7.86 -3.94
C ASN A 105 -12.98 6.92 -3.27
N TYR A 106 -13.50 5.98 -2.48
CA TYR A 106 -12.76 4.76 -2.11
C TYR A 106 -13.25 3.60 -2.96
N TYR A 107 -12.37 2.64 -3.21
CA TYR A 107 -12.58 1.52 -4.11
C TYR A 107 -12.33 0.21 -3.38
N VAL A 108 -13.35 -0.64 -3.33
CA VAL A 108 -13.24 -2.03 -2.88
C VAL A 108 -13.30 -2.92 -4.11
N ILE A 109 -12.16 -3.52 -4.44
CA ILE A 109 -11.97 -4.27 -5.68
C ILE A 109 -11.84 -5.75 -5.35
N PHE A 110 -12.78 -6.56 -5.83
CA PHE A 110 -12.66 -8.01 -5.80
C PHE A 110 -11.86 -8.46 -7.02
N CYS A 111 -10.67 -9.01 -6.83
CA CYS A 111 -9.85 -9.51 -7.92
C CYS A 111 -8.87 -10.56 -7.41
N ARG A 112 -8.58 -11.60 -8.20
CA ARG A 112 -7.52 -12.58 -7.87
C ARG A 112 -6.16 -12.19 -8.44
N GLU A 113 -6.14 -11.32 -9.44
CA GLU A 113 -4.94 -10.98 -10.20
C GLU A 113 -4.22 -9.75 -9.63
N ASN A 114 -3.04 -9.48 -10.17
CA ASN A 114 -2.26 -8.30 -9.86
C ASN A 114 -2.69 -7.14 -10.77
N LEU A 115 -3.05 -6.00 -10.18
CA LEU A 115 -3.49 -4.81 -10.91
C LEU A 115 -2.32 -3.85 -11.03
N HIS A 116 -1.43 -4.09 -11.99
CA HIS A 116 -0.17 -3.33 -12.13
C HIS A 116 -0.37 -1.83 -12.43
N GLU A 117 -1.53 -1.44 -12.96
CA GLU A 117 -1.86 -0.03 -13.24
C GLU A 117 -2.30 0.77 -12.00
N LEU A 118 -2.55 0.07 -10.88
CA LEU A 118 -3.03 0.64 -9.63
C LEU A 118 -1.95 0.58 -8.53
N PRO A 119 -1.55 1.72 -7.94
CA PRO A 119 -0.60 1.80 -6.83
C PRO A 119 -1.35 1.62 -5.52
N TYR A 120 -1.71 0.38 -5.20
CA TYR A 120 -2.29 0.04 -3.91
C TYR A 120 -1.23 -0.48 -2.95
N SER A 121 -1.44 -0.20 -1.67
CA SER A 121 -0.53 -0.63 -0.61
C SER A 121 -0.64 -2.13 -0.37
N VAL A 122 0.47 -2.74 0.05
CA VAL A 122 0.49 -4.14 0.51
C VAL A 122 -0.43 -4.35 1.72
N ASP A 123 -0.57 -3.31 2.55
CA ASP A 123 -1.47 -3.32 3.71
C ASP A 123 -2.95 -3.29 3.34
N GLU A 124 -3.27 -2.91 2.09
CA GLU A 124 -4.64 -2.81 1.61
C GLU A 124 -5.10 -4.05 0.82
N ILE A 125 -4.42 -5.18 1.04
CA ILE A 125 -4.78 -6.47 0.43
C ILE A 125 -5.37 -7.39 1.49
N TYR A 126 -6.64 -7.71 1.32
CA TYR A 126 -7.43 -8.47 2.29
C TYR A 126 -7.99 -9.74 1.69
N LYS A 127 -8.31 -10.69 2.58
CA LYS A 127 -9.24 -11.79 2.31
C LYS A 127 -10.45 -11.64 3.22
N ILE A 128 -11.57 -12.24 2.82
CA ILE A 128 -12.74 -12.32 3.68
C ILE A 128 -12.57 -13.51 4.63
N LYS A 129 -12.63 -13.23 5.93
CA LYS A 129 -12.66 -14.23 7.00
C LYS A 129 -14.09 -14.42 7.47
N THR A 130 -14.56 -15.66 7.42
CA THR A 130 -15.93 -16.05 7.74
C THR A 130 -16.02 -16.81 9.06
N SER A 131 -17.02 -16.48 9.87
CA SER A 131 -17.40 -17.19 11.09
C SER A 131 -18.93 -17.26 11.16
N GLY A 132 -19.49 -18.39 10.73
CA GLY A 132 -20.94 -18.50 10.52
C GLY A 132 -21.42 -17.47 9.50
N LYS A 133 -22.42 -16.66 9.88
CA LYS A 133 -22.92 -15.54 9.06
C LYS A 133 -22.08 -14.26 9.11
N TYR A 134 -21.05 -14.21 9.96
CA TYR A 134 -20.25 -13.00 10.15
C TYR A 134 -18.99 -13.05 9.28
N HIS A 135 -18.73 -11.96 8.57
CA HIS A 135 -17.64 -11.82 7.64
C HIS A 135 -16.86 -10.54 7.96
N LYS A 136 -15.54 -10.59 7.88
CA LYS A 136 -14.69 -9.41 8.02
C LYS A 136 -13.47 -9.47 7.12
N PHE A 137 -12.89 -8.31 6.82
CA PHE A 137 -11.63 -8.25 6.10
C PHE A 137 -10.46 -8.60 7.03
N GLU A 138 -9.56 -9.46 6.55
CA GLU A 138 -8.32 -9.83 7.23
C GLU A 138 -7.17 -9.63 6.25
N LYS A 139 -6.16 -8.82 6.63
CA LYS A 139 -4.97 -8.58 5.81
C LYS A 139 -4.30 -9.91 5.43
N ILE A 140 -3.98 -10.07 4.16
CA ILE A 140 -3.29 -11.26 3.64
C ILE A 140 -1.81 -11.22 4.04
N TYR A 141 -1.17 -10.08 3.79
CA TYR A 141 0.24 -9.88 4.09
C TYR A 141 0.36 -9.09 5.39
N LYS A 142 1.24 -9.55 6.28
CA LYS A 142 1.49 -8.89 7.58
C LYS A 142 2.98 -8.63 7.72
N SER A 143 3.29 -7.41 8.15
CA SER A 143 4.64 -6.99 8.50
C SER A 143 4.90 -7.13 10.01
N ASN A 144 6.17 -7.04 10.40
CA ASN A 144 6.55 -6.73 11.78
C ASN A 144 6.70 -5.20 11.98
N ASP A 145 7.21 -4.81 13.14
CA ASP A 145 7.54 -3.43 13.55
C ASP A 145 8.62 -2.75 12.69
N LYS A 146 9.36 -3.51 11.87
CA LYS A 146 10.38 -3.02 10.93
C LYS A 146 9.95 -3.11 9.47
N HIS A 147 8.64 -3.20 9.24
CA HIS A 147 8.05 -3.30 7.91
C HIS A 147 8.55 -4.51 7.10
N LEU A 148 9.04 -5.55 7.77
CA LEU A 148 9.52 -6.76 7.10
C LEU A 148 8.32 -7.65 6.78
N TYR A 149 8.23 -8.12 5.55
CA TYR A 149 7.15 -8.99 5.08
C TYR A 149 7.61 -10.45 4.92
N SER A 150 6.74 -11.38 5.32
CA SER A 150 7.01 -12.82 5.22
C SER A 150 5.72 -13.61 5.11
N MET A 151 5.70 -14.66 4.27
CA MET A 151 4.55 -15.56 4.14
C MET A 151 4.30 -16.40 5.40
N ASN A 152 5.36 -16.72 6.16
CA ASN A 152 5.30 -17.69 7.26
C ASN A 152 5.60 -17.05 8.62
N GLY A 153 5.59 -15.71 8.73
CA GLY A 153 5.99 -14.98 9.93
C GLY A 153 7.47 -15.14 10.32
N ARG A 154 8.29 -15.75 9.45
CA ARG A 154 9.74 -15.87 9.63
C ARG A 154 10.42 -14.72 8.87
N TYR A 155 10.80 -13.68 9.60
CA TYR A 155 11.57 -12.57 9.06
C TYR A 155 13.05 -13.01 8.97
N GLY A 156 13.72 -12.70 7.86
CA GLY A 156 15.14 -13.03 7.73
C GLY A 156 16.00 -12.13 8.62
N ASN A 157 17.25 -12.52 8.86
CA ASN A 157 18.17 -11.73 9.67
C ASN A 157 18.90 -10.71 8.80
N THR A 158 18.65 -9.43 9.05
CA THR A 158 19.23 -8.31 8.28
C THR A 158 20.75 -8.19 8.44
N LYS A 159 21.36 -8.77 9.50
CA LYS A 159 22.80 -8.66 9.79
C LYS A 159 23.73 -9.40 8.81
N ASN A 160 23.20 -10.31 8.00
CA ASN A 160 23.98 -11.17 7.11
C ASN A 160 23.77 -10.85 5.62
N VAL A 161 23.43 -9.61 5.28
CA VAL A 161 23.17 -9.21 3.88
C VAL A 161 24.45 -8.72 3.21
N SER A 162 24.60 -9.03 1.93
CA SER A 162 25.72 -8.58 1.08
C SER A 162 25.28 -7.50 0.09
N ILE A 163 23.96 -7.40 -0.15
CA ILE A 163 23.38 -6.45 -1.09
C ILE A 163 22.19 -5.75 -0.44
N LEU A 164 22.09 -4.43 -0.61
CA LEU A 164 20.85 -3.68 -0.46
C LEU A 164 20.30 -3.36 -1.85
N LEU A 165 19.03 -3.70 -2.08
CA LEU A 165 18.30 -3.35 -3.28
C LEU A 165 17.18 -2.38 -2.92
N THR A 166 17.14 -1.23 -3.57
CA THR A 166 16.03 -0.28 -3.49
C THR A 166 15.40 -0.09 -4.86
N GLU A 167 14.11 0.20 -4.91
CA GLU A 167 13.41 0.74 -6.07
C GLU A 167 13.86 2.15 -6.45
N ASP A 168 14.21 2.98 -5.47
CA ASP A 168 14.56 4.38 -5.67
C ASP A 168 15.91 4.50 -6.41
N SER A 169 16.04 5.48 -7.29
CA SER A 169 17.27 5.76 -8.05
C SER A 169 17.92 7.11 -7.71
N HIS A 170 17.43 7.80 -6.69
CA HIS A 170 17.82 9.15 -6.32
C HIS A 170 18.14 9.23 -4.81
N SER A 171 17.38 10.02 -4.04
CA SER A 171 17.70 10.37 -2.66
C SER A 171 17.79 9.14 -1.74
N GLY A 172 16.92 8.15 -1.93
CA GLY A 172 16.94 6.89 -1.19
C GLY A 172 18.19 6.07 -1.50
N LEU A 173 18.53 5.91 -2.78
CA LEU A 173 19.75 5.20 -3.19
C LEU A 173 21.01 5.89 -2.65
N GLN A 174 21.13 7.20 -2.83
CA GLN A 174 22.28 7.99 -2.35
C GLN A 174 22.45 7.88 -0.85
N PHE A 175 21.33 7.86 -0.11
CA PHE A 175 21.34 7.67 1.33
C PHE A 175 21.90 6.30 1.72
N PHE A 176 21.39 5.21 1.12
CA PHE A 176 21.85 3.86 1.41
C PHE A 176 23.31 3.63 1.02
N GLU A 177 23.74 4.12 -0.15
CA GLU A 177 25.13 4.06 -0.61
C GLU A 177 26.07 4.72 0.40
N ASN A 178 25.73 5.91 0.90
CA ASN A 178 26.55 6.57 1.91
C ASN A 178 26.52 5.84 3.26
N TYR A 179 25.36 5.32 3.70
CA TYR A 179 25.26 4.60 4.97
C TYR A 179 26.14 3.34 4.98
N PHE A 180 26.14 2.59 3.87
CA PHE A 180 26.88 1.33 3.74
C PHE A 180 28.30 1.48 3.16
N LYS A 181 28.78 2.70 2.89
CA LYS A 181 30.07 2.96 2.21
C LYS A 181 31.30 2.31 2.86
N ASN A 182 31.27 2.11 4.18
CA ASN A 182 32.36 1.51 4.95
C ASN A 182 32.07 0.02 5.33
N SER A 183 31.09 -0.59 4.69
CA SER A 183 30.71 -1.99 4.89
C SER A 183 30.94 -2.82 3.63
N GLU A 184 30.74 -4.13 3.71
CA GLU A 184 30.77 -5.02 2.55
C GLU A 184 29.46 -5.02 1.74
N VAL A 185 28.43 -4.29 2.19
CA VAL A 185 27.11 -4.24 1.57
C VAL A 185 27.14 -3.34 0.33
N LYS A 186 26.83 -3.90 -0.83
CA LYS A 186 26.67 -3.15 -2.08
C LYS A 186 25.23 -2.68 -2.24
N CYS A 187 25.02 -1.42 -2.63
CA CYS A 187 23.70 -0.87 -2.88
C CYS A 187 23.40 -0.85 -4.39
N PHE A 188 22.18 -1.22 -4.77
CA PHE A 188 21.70 -1.17 -6.15
C PHE A 188 20.29 -0.60 -6.20
N SER A 189 19.94 -0.03 -7.35
CA SER A 189 18.56 0.36 -7.68
C SER A 189 17.95 -0.61 -8.68
N SER A 190 16.71 -1.02 -8.48
CA SER A 190 15.89 -1.67 -9.52
C SER A 190 15.20 -0.65 -10.44
N GLY A 191 15.16 0.62 -10.05
CA GLY A 191 14.49 1.72 -10.75
C GLY A 191 12.96 1.72 -10.68
N SER A 192 12.34 0.64 -10.22
CA SER A 192 10.89 0.55 -9.97
C SER A 192 10.55 -0.69 -9.14
N ASN A 193 9.38 -0.65 -8.49
CA ASN A 193 8.80 -1.80 -7.79
C ASN A 193 8.62 -3.01 -8.72
N SER A 194 8.15 -2.78 -9.95
CA SER A 194 7.93 -3.83 -10.95
C SER A 194 9.21 -4.54 -11.41
N ALA A 195 10.38 -3.90 -11.29
CA ALA A 195 11.65 -4.47 -11.71
C ALA A 195 12.30 -5.37 -10.64
N ILE A 196 11.87 -5.26 -9.38
CA ILE A 196 12.45 -6.02 -8.25
C ILE A 196 12.35 -7.53 -8.49
N PHE A 197 11.21 -8.02 -9.00
CA PHE A 197 11.01 -9.46 -9.24
C PHE A 197 12.07 -10.05 -10.20
N ASN A 198 12.33 -9.35 -11.31
CA ASN A 198 13.31 -9.80 -12.30
C ASN A 198 14.73 -9.75 -11.71
N TRP A 199 15.07 -8.65 -11.04
CA TRP A 199 16.36 -8.49 -10.39
C TRP A 199 16.67 -9.61 -9.39
N LEU A 200 15.71 -9.92 -8.51
CA LEU A 200 15.83 -11.02 -7.54
C LEU A 200 15.94 -12.39 -8.22
N SER A 201 15.30 -12.57 -9.37
CA SER A 201 15.36 -13.82 -10.13
C SER A 201 16.73 -14.06 -10.78
N GLU A 202 17.49 -13.00 -11.05
CA GLU A 202 18.85 -13.07 -11.58
C GLU A 202 19.92 -13.24 -10.48
N HIS A 203 19.61 -12.82 -9.25
CA HIS A 203 20.54 -12.80 -8.09
C HIS A 203 20.18 -13.83 -7.00
N LYS A 204 19.77 -15.03 -7.41
CA LYS A 204 19.22 -16.07 -6.49
C LYS A 204 20.17 -16.52 -5.38
N ASN A 205 21.48 -16.41 -5.58
CA ASN A 205 22.48 -16.88 -4.63
C ASN A 205 22.95 -15.79 -3.66
N ASP A 206 22.54 -14.54 -3.86
CA ASP A 206 22.97 -13.41 -3.05
C ASP A 206 22.09 -13.23 -1.81
N LYS A 207 22.66 -12.60 -0.78
CA LYS A 207 21.94 -12.26 0.46
C LYS A 207 21.45 -10.83 0.39
N ILE A 208 20.19 -10.64 0.03
CA ILE A 208 19.67 -9.34 -0.41
C ILE A 208 18.72 -8.75 0.63
N PHE A 209 18.94 -7.50 1.01
CA PHE A 209 17.97 -6.68 1.73
C PHE A 209 17.24 -5.78 0.75
N VAL A 210 15.97 -6.06 0.49
CA VAL A 210 15.12 -5.23 -0.35
C VAL A 210 14.42 -4.19 0.52
N VAL A 211 14.53 -2.92 0.15
CA VAL A 211 13.76 -1.82 0.72
C VAL A 211 12.96 -1.20 -0.41
N ALA A 212 11.64 -1.13 -0.33
CA ALA A 212 10.82 -0.51 -1.37
C ALA A 212 9.51 0.11 -0.86
N ASP A 213 8.95 1.05 -1.62
CA ASP A 213 7.72 1.78 -1.34
C ASP A 213 6.50 0.85 -1.22
N GLY A 214 6.19 0.46 0.02
CA GLY A 214 5.08 -0.41 0.38
C GLY A 214 3.71 0.18 0.06
N ALA A 215 3.60 1.51 0.01
CA ALA A 215 2.39 2.22 -0.38
C ALA A 215 1.93 1.89 -1.81
N ALA A 216 2.84 1.45 -2.69
CA ALA A 216 2.57 1.10 -4.08
C ALA A 216 3.10 -0.30 -4.48
N PHE A 217 3.49 -1.14 -3.53
CA PHE A 217 4.06 -2.47 -3.81
C PHE A 217 3.01 -3.59 -3.95
N GLY A 218 1.72 -3.28 -3.81
CA GLY A 218 0.67 -4.27 -3.71
C GLY A 218 0.49 -5.19 -4.93
N SER A 219 0.80 -4.73 -6.13
CA SER A 219 0.79 -5.56 -7.35
C SER A 219 1.93 -6.57 -7.40
N GLU A 220 2.98 -6.34 -6.61
CA GLU A 220 4.26 -7.05 -6.68
C GLU A 220 4.44 -8.08 -5.56
N ILE A 221 3.81 -7.82 -4.40
CA ILE A 221 4.05 -8.58 -3.17
C ILE A 221 3.86 -10.09 -3.34
N ASP A 222 2.81 -10.53 -4.03
CA ASP A 222 2.50 -11.96 -4.16
C ASP A 222 3.60 -12.71 -4.93
N ARG A 223 3.99 -12.18 -6.10
CA ARG A 223 5.00 -12.80 -6.94
C ARG A 223 6.38 -12.75 -6.32
N VAL A 224 6.73 -11.63 -5.67
CA VAL A 224 8.02 -11.47 -4.97
C VAL A 224 8.10 -12.43 -3.80
N LEU A 225 7.08 -12.49 -2.91
CA LEU A 225 7.11 -13.42 -1.78
C LEU A 225 7.09 -14.89 -2.21
N LYS A 226 6.44 -15.24 -3.33
CA LYS A 226 6.51 -16.60 -3.90
C LYS A 226 7.91 -17.01 -4.32
N LEU A 227 8.80 -16.09 -4.72
CA LEU A 227 10.22 -16.42 -4.96
C LEU A 227 10.86 -17.03 -3.70
N ARG A 228 10.42 -16.61 -2.50
CA ARG A 228 10.88 -17.13 -1.20
C ARG A 228 10.53 -18.60 -0.93
N THR A 229 9.52 -19.13 -1.61
CA THR A 229 9.07 -20.53 -1.44
C THR A 229 9.97 -21.53 -2.16
N SER A 230 10.79 -21.06 -3.09
CA SER A 230 11.86 -21.86 -3.69
C SER A 230 13.04 -21.89 -2.72
N ALA A 231 13.55 -23.08 -2.36
CA ALA A 231 14.54 -23.32 -1.30
C ALA A 231 15.91 -22.59 -1.42
N SER A 232 16.05 -21.69 -2.39
CA SER A 232 17.29 -21.04 -2.80
C SER A 232 17.31 -19.53 -2.52
N SER A 233 16.17 -18.88 -2.33
CA SER A 233 16.09 -17.41 -2.29
C SER A 233 16.39 -16.86 -0.89
N ASN A 234 17.41 -16.00 -0.83
CA ASN A 234 17.97 -15.48 0.41
C ASN A 234 17.80 -13.97 0.51
N PHE A 235 16.56 -13.49 0.33
CA PHE A 235 16.25 -12.07 0.47
C PHE A 235 15.30 -11.78 1.63
N ILE A 236 15.41 -10.56 2.14
CA ILE A 236 14.56 -9.95 3.15
C ILE A 236 13.81 -8.81 2.46
N LEU A 237 12.50 -8.74 2.66
CA LEU A 237 11.65 -7.73 2.02
C LEU A 237 11.16 -6.76 3.09
N CYS A 238 11.65 -5.53 3.05
CA CYS A 238 11.21 -4.41 3.87
C CYS A 238 10.39 -3.45 2.99
N LEU A 239 9.15 -3.18 3.38
CA LEU A 239 8.26 -2.30 2.64
C LEU A 239 7.69 -1.22 3.56
N PRO A 240 8.47 -0.19 3.90
CA PRO A 240 7.94 1.01 4.57
C PRO A 240 6.95 1.75 3.67
N GLU A 241 6.24 2.76 4.17
CA GLU A 241 5.34 3.54 3.31
C GLU A 241 6.09 4.18 2.13
N SER A 242 7.23 4.80 2.43
CA SER A 242 8.18 5.35 1.47
C SER A 242 9.50 5.72 2.14
N PHE A 243 10.52 6.09 1.37
CA PHE A 243 11.75 6.66 1.93
C PHE A 243 11.50 7.99 2.67
N GLU A 244 10.65 8.88 2.14
CA GLU A 244 10.31 10.14 2.82
C GLU A 244 9.58 9.90 4.14
N TRP A 245 8.73 8.88 4.19
CA TRP A 245 8.11 8.45 5.43
C TRP A 245 9.14 8.00 6.46
N LEU A 246 10.20 7.28 6.07
CA LEU A 246 11.28 6.89 7.00
C LEU A 246 11.98 8.12 7.61
N ILE A 247 12.24 9.15 6.81
CA ILE A 247 12.84 10.40 7.31
C ILE A 247 11.93 11.05 8.34
N LEU A 248 10.63 11.15 8.06
CA LEU A 248 9.65 11.72 8.98
C LEU A 248 9.51 10.88 10.26
N ASN A 249 9.40 9.56 10.13
CA ASN A 249 9.18 8.63 11.24
C ASN A 249 10.38 8.54 12.19
N SER A 250 11.60 8.77 11.68
CA SER A 250 12.84 8.81 12.48
C SER A 250 12.88 9.92 13.55
N GLY A 251 11.93 10.86 13.51
CA GLY A 251 11.86 12.01 14.42
C GLY A 251 12.98 13.04 14.20
N LEU A 252 13.72 12.97 13.09
CA LEU A 252 14.71 13.96 12.70
C LEU A 252 14.07 15.32 12.41
N ILE A 253 12.94 15.31 11.71
CA ILE A 253 12.21 16.51 11.34
C ILE A 253 11.13 16.75 12.39
N LYS A 254 11.17 17.92 13.04
CA LYS A 254 10.16 18.32 14.02
C LYS A 254 9.12 19.19 13.34
N GLY A 255 7.85 18.91 13.60
CA GLY A 255 6.72 19.72 13.16
C GLY A 255 5.50 19.37 13.99
N GLU A 256 4.66 20.36 14.28
CA GLU A 256 3.51 20.23 15.20
C GLU A 256 2.56 19.10 14.79
N LYS A 257 2.38 18.88 13.48
CA LYS A 257 1.43 17.90 12.93
C LYS A 257 2.06 16.62 12.40
N ILE A 258 3.39 16.49 12.42
CA ILE A 258 4.06 15.34 11.79
C ILE A 258 3.67 14.05 12.51
N SER A 259 3.74 14.01 13.84
CA SER A 259 3.37 12.82 14.62
C SER A 259 1.90 12.45 14.44
N GLU A 260 1.00 13.43 14.45
CA GLU A 260 -0.43 13.20 14.26
C GLU A 260 -0.74 12.58 12.89
N ILE A 261 -0.08 13.08 11.82
CA ILE A 261 -0.25 12.56 10.46
C ILE A 261 0.33 11.16 10.34
N LEU A 262 1.49 10.87 10.94
CA LEU A 262 2.12 9.55 10.87
C LEU A 262 1.30 8.48 11.63
N GLU A 263 0.69 8.86 12.76
CA GLU A 263 -0.15 7.95 13.56
C GLU A 263 -1.49 7.63 12.89
N ASN A 264 -2.13 8.63 12.25
CA ASN A 264 -3.43 8.47 11.62
C ASN A 264 -3.47 9.06 10.20
N PRO A 265 -2.71 8.54 9.22
CA PRO A 265 -2.57 9.19 7.91
C PRO A 265 -3.90 9.31 7.16
N SER A 266 -4.81 8.33 7.31
CA SER A 266 -6.10 8.34 6.64
C SER A 266 -6.92 9.60 6.95
N ASP A 267 -6.82 10.14 8.16
CA ASP A 267 -7.59 11.33 8.58
C ASP A 267 -7.12 12.63 7.92
N TYR A 268 -5.89 12.65 7.39
CA TYR A 268 -5.29 13.83 6.77
C TYR A 268 -5.23 13.76 5.24
N ILE A 269 -5.16 12.55 4.68
CA ILE A 269 -4.91 12.31 3.26
C ILE A 269 -6.21 12.30 2.46
N GLU A 270 -6.34 13.28 1.57
CA GLU A 270 -7.47 13.42 0.65
C GLU A 270 -7.31 12.50 -0.56
N SER A 271 -8.23 11.54 -0.75
CA SER A 271 -8.14 10.56 -1.84
C SER A 271 -8.21 11.19 -3.23
N GLY A 272 -8.84 12.37 -3.36
CA GLY A 272 -8.91 13.12 -4.62
C GLY A 272 -7.67 13.96 -4.92
N GLU A 273 -6.81 14.23 -3.94
CA GLU A 273 -5.57 15.00 -4.13
C GLU A 273 -4.35 14.09 -4.28
N PHE A 274 -4.33 12.96 -3.57
CA PHE A 274 -3.18 12.06 -3.52
C PHE A 274 -3.57 10.62 -3.84
N PHE A 275 -3.04 10.12 -4.95
CA PHE A 275 -3.30 8.75 -5.39
C PHE A 275 -2.50 7.70 -4.60
N SER A 276 -1.35 8.09 -4.04
CA SER A 276 -0.48 7.27 -3.17
C SER A 276 -0.04 8.11 -1.97
N TRP A 277 0.11 7.46 -0.82
CA TRP A 277 0.59 8.10 0.41
C TRP A 277 2.05 8.57 0.31
N GLU A 278 2.86 7.99 -0.58
CA GLU A 278 4.23 8.45 -0.88
C GLU A 278 4.27 9.94 -1.24
N ASN A 279 3.34 10.39 -2.10
CA ASN A 279 3.26 11.79 -2.52
C ASN A 279 2.91 12.72 -1.35
N VAL A 280 2.13 12.23 -0.39
CA VAL A 280 1.78 12.99 0.83
C VAL A 280 3.01 13.16 1.70
N PHE A 281 3.72 12.07 1.99
CA PHE A 281 4.90 12.13 2.84
C PHE A 281 6.02 12.95 2.19
N THR A 282 6.14 12.89 0.86
CA THR A 282 7.02 13.77 0.09
C THR A 282 6.66 15.24 0.27
N ASP A 283 5.39 15.62 0.04
CA ASP A 283 4.92 17.00 0.20
C ASP A 283 5.07 17.50 1.64
N LEU A 284 4.73 16.66 2.62
CA LEU A 284 4.87 16.96 4.04
C LEU A 284 6.34 17.21 4.40
N LEU A 285 7.26 16.37 3.94
CA LEU A 285 8.69 16.51 4.20
C LEU A 285 9.26 17.77 3.55
N ILE A 286 8.92 18.06 2.28
CA ILE A 286 9.36 19.26 1.58
C ILE A 286 8.87 20.52 2.31
N LYS A 287 7.58 20.59 2.66
CA LYS A 287 7.00 21.75 3.36
C LYS A 287 7.63 21.99 4.73
N ASN A 288 7.87 20.93 5.51
CA ASN A 288 8.44 21.06 6.86
C ASN A 288 9.95 21.32 6.86
N THR A 289 10.63 21.13 5.73
CA THR A 289 12.08 21.34 5.63
C THR A 289 12.48 22.56 4.79
N ALA A 290 11.54 23.19 4.10
CA ALA A 290 11.77 24.37 3.27
C ALA A 290 12.43 25.50 4.07
N GLY A 291 13.55 26.02 3.56
CA GLY A 291 14.31 27.10 4.21
C GLY A 291 15.05 26.69 5.49
N THR A 292 15.10 25.41 5.81
CA THR A 292 15.87 24.87 6.94
C THR A 292 17.15 24.17 6.45
N PRO A 293 18.14 23.91 7.34
CA PRO A 293 19.29 23.08 6.98
C PRO A 293 18.93 21.67 6.51
N PHE A 294 17.74 21.17 6.89
CA PHE A 294 17.20 19.87 6.49
C PHE A 294 16.44 19.90 5.17
N GLN A 295 16.55 20.95 4.35
CA GLN A 295 15.79 21.03 3.10
C GLN A 295 15.91 19.74 2.27
N TYR A 296 14.75 19.13 1.99
CA TYR A 296 14.64 17.88 1.25
C TYR A 296 14.40 18.11 -0.25
N SER A 297 15.02 17.25 -1.08
CA SER A 297 14.72 17.13 -2.50
C SER A 297 14.72 15.65 -2.88
N LYS A 298 13.73 15.23 -3.67
CA LYS A 298 13.63 13.85 -4.15
C LYS A 298 14.74 13.47 -5.13
N SER A 299 15.27 14.44 -5.88
CA SER A 299 16.30 14.19 -6.88
C SER A 299 17.71 14.02 -6.29
N SER A 300 17.95 14.59 -5.09
CA SER A 300 19.26 14.54 -4.45
C SER A 300 19.13 14.73 -2.94
N ILE A 301 19.67 13.79 -2.17
CA ILE A 301 19.66 13.86 -0.71
C ILE A 301 20.61 14.95 -0.21
N ASN A 302 20.17 15.72 0.79
CA ASN A 302 20.99 16.72 1.46
C ASN A 302 22.01 16.05 2.40
N GLU A 303 23.25 16.52 2.41
CA GLU A 303 24.37 15.96 3.19
C GLU A 303 24.07 15.83 4.69
N ILE A 304 23.19 16.68 5.24
CA ILE A 304 22.81 16.60 6.65
C ILE A 304 22.18 15.26 7.02
N TYR A 305 21.46 14.61 6.10
CA TYR A 305 20.87 13.29 6.30
C TYR A 305 21.92 12.17 6.27
N LEU A 306 23.08 12.44 5.65
CA LEU A 306 24.18 11.50 5.48
C LEU A 306 25.13 11.45 6.68
N ILE A 307 24.99 12.39 7.63
CA ILE A 307 25.74 12.41 8.88
C ILE A 307 25.35 11.19 9.73
N GLU A 308 26.34 10.47 10.26
CA GLU A 308 26.14 9.18 10.96
C GLU A 308 25.03 9.21 12.01
N ALA A 309 24.99 10.25 12.84
CA ALA A 309 23.98 10.40 13.89
C ALA A 309 22.55 10.53 13.35
N ASN A 310 22.40 11.13 12.16
CA ASN A 310 21.09 11.31 11.52
C ASN A 310 20.73 10.07 10.71
N SER A 311 21.66 9.55 9.90
CA SER A 311 21.42 8.36 9.10
C SER A 311 21.08 7.14 9.96
N ARG A 312 21.68 7.03 11.15
CA ARG A 312 21.37 5.95 12.10
C ARG A 312 19.90 5.97 12.53
N LYS A 313 19.32 7.14 12.83
CA LYS A 313 17.91 7.27 13.21
C LYS A 313 16.96 6.81 12.12
N ILE A 314 17.27 7.11 10.86
CA ILE A 314 16.45 6.70 9.71
C ILE A 314 16.57 5.18 9.50
N ILE A 315 17.78 4.62 9.58
CA ILE A 315 18.01 3.19 9.37
C ILE A 315 17.41 2.33 10.49
N GLU A 316 17.40 2.82 11.73
CA GLU A 316 16.80 2.12 12.87
C GLU A 316 15.32 1.76 12.62
N GLU A 317 14.60 2.48 11.76
CA GLU A 317 13.22 2.18 11.38
C GLU A 317 13.06 0.85 10.62
N ILE A 318 14.07 0.42 9.87
CA ILE A 318 13.98 -0.73 8.95
C ILE A 318 15.02 -1.81 9.21
N TYR A 319 16.07 -1.51 9.98
CA TYR A 319 17.22 -2.35 10.14
C TYR A 319 17.67 -2.39 11.60
N SER A 320 17.66 -3.58 12.20
CA SER A 320 18.18 -3.76 13.56
C SER A 320 19.72 -3.83 13.53
N ILE A 321 20.35 -2.82 14.13
CA ILE A 321 21.81 -2.72 14.32
C ILE A 321 22.33 -3.87 15.19
#